data_AF-A0ABD6LQI4-F1
#
_entry.id   AF-A0ABD6LQI4-F1
#
_cell.length_a   1.000
_cell.length_b   1.000
_cell.length_c   1.000
_cell.angle_alpha   90.00
_cell.angle_beta   90.00
_cell.angle_gamma   90.00
#
_symmetry.space_group_name_H-M   'P 1'
#
loop_
_entity.id
_entity.type
_entity.pdbx_description
1 polymer ?
#
loop_
_entity_poly.entity_id
_entity_poly.type
_entity_poly.pdbx_seq_one_letter_code
_entity_poly.pdbx_strand_id
1 'polypeptide(L)'
;MRPAGPETGDSGETVGQAEERVPVVDAGEETMILGNFQELERLEQEEQQSDFPGRLWDGLRKRYPKIQAFDSANGCEILTIKPQDIGLLPRENWNYGNNSFLLHGYYNYRYLILARIGDETKGRTRYILGVPGNYYSNEKYMASMFGFPHFVLARKQPSQDGRFGYWYTDVRLENQD
;
A
#
# COMPACT_ATOMS: atom_id res chain seq x y z
N MET A 1 -2.32 -22.74 -92.80
CA MET A 1 -3.40 -23.75 -92.92
C MET A 1 -4.55 -23.37 -91.98
N ARG A 2 -5.79 -23.44 -92.48
CA ARG A 2 -7.10 -23.41 -91.79
C ARG A 2 -7.28 -24.63 -90.83
N PRO A 3 -8.38 -24.82 -90.04
CA PRO A 3 -9.44 -23.89 -89.54
C PRO A 3 -10.03 -24.22 -88.11
N ALA A 4 -11.11 -23.50 -87.75
CA ALA A 4 -12.36 -23.93 -87.07
C ALA A 4 -12.47 -24.01 -85.51
N GLY A 5 -13.52 -23.37 -84.97
CA GLY A 5 -14.04 -23.46 -83.58
C GLY A 5 -14.84 -24.75 -83.32
N PRO A 6 -16.01 -24.75 -82.63
CA PRO A 6 -16.61 -23.79 -81.71
C PRO A 6 -17.20 -24.44 -80.41
N GLU A 7 -17.89 -23.65 -79.57
CA GLU A 7 -19.03 -23.96 -78.68
C GLU A 7 -19.08 -25.12 -77.63
N THR A 8 -19.80 -24.79 -76.54
CA THR A 8 -20.75 -25.59 -75.71
C THR A 8 -20.38 -26.02 -74.28
N GLY A 9 -21.37 -25.85 -73.37
CA GLY A 9 -21.55 -26.51 -72.07
C GLY A 9 -21.23 -25.62 -70.86
N ASP A 10 -22.13 -24.77 -70.35
CA ASP A 10 -23.29 -25.07 -69.47
C ASP A 10 -22.91 -25.65 -68.07
N SER A 11 -23.14 -24.80 -67.06
CA SER A 11 -23.72 -25.05 -65.72
C SER A 11 -23.23 -26.19 -64.83
N GLY A 12 -22.93 -25.83 -63.57
CA GLY A 12 -23.08 -26.73 -62.42
C GLY A 12 -22.13 -26.47 -61.26
N GLU A 13 -22.61 -25.71 -60.27
CA GLU A 13 -22.38 -25.82 -58.81
C GLU A 13 -21.74 -27.16 -58.32
N THR A 14 -20.95 -27.29 -57.24
CA THR A 14 -20.83 -26.54 -55.97
C THR A 14 -19.60 -27.09 -55.17
N VAL A 15 -19.03 -26.21 -54.34
CA VAL A 15 -18.52 -26.41 -52.96
C VAL A 15 -17.37 -27.40 -52.68
N GLY A 16 -16.35 -26.88 -51.97
CA GLY A 16 -15.49 -27.66 -51.08
C GLY A 16 -14.21 -26.91 -50.65
N GLN A 17 -14.20 -26.35 -49.45
CA GLN A 17 -12.99 -25.90 -48.76
C GLN A 17 -12.15 -27.11 -48.29
N ALA A 18 -10.82 -27.04 -48.40
CA ALA A 18 -9.85 -27.66 -47.48
C ALA A 18 -8.39 -27.22 -47.78
N GLU A 19 -7.68 -26.87 -46.69
CA GLU A 19 -6.26 -27.11 -46.36
C GLU A 19 -5.15 -26.50 -47.24
N GLU A 20 -4.33 -25.56 -46.72
CA GLU A 20 -3.17 -25.71 -45.82
C GLU A 20 -1.85 -25.61 -46.60
N ARG A 21 -0.98 -24.63 -46.23
CA ARG A 21 0.51 -24.74 -46.19
C ARG A 21 1.20 -23.45 -45.69
N VAL A 22 1.65 -23.52 -44.41
CA VAL A 22 2.92 -23.11 -43.74
C VAL A 22 4.04 -22.39 -44.53
N PRO A 23 5.13 -21.85 -43.91
CA PRO A 23 5.40 -21.30 -42.55
C PRO A 23 6.31 -20.01 -42.61
N VAL A 24 6.81 -19.50 -41.47
CA VAL A 24 8.23 -19.12 -41.18
C VAL A 24 8.31 -18.11 -40.02
N VAL A 25 9.24 -18.39 -39.10
CA VAL A 25 9.55 -17.71 -37.83
C VAL A 25 10.50 -16.50 -38.01
N ASP A 26 10.35 -15.45 -37.21
CA ASP A 26 11.28 -15.03 -36.13
C ASP A 26 11.18 -13.53 -35.74
N ALA A 27 11.50 -13.30 -34.46
CA ALA A 27 11.95 -12.08 -33.78
C ALA A 27 10.92 -11.14 -33.16
N GLY A 28 10.61 -11.43 -31.89
CA GLY A 28 10.81 -10.42 -30.85
C GLY A 28 9.58 -9.84 -30.15
N GLU A 29 8.63 -10.67 -29.72
CA GLU A 29 7.67 -10.26 -28.69
C GLU A 29 8.07 -10.91 -27.36
N GLU A 30 8.67 -10.12 -26.46
CA GLU A 30 8.70 -10.45 -25.04
C GLU A 30 7.25 -10.56 -24.58
N THR A 31 6.72 -11.78 -24.63
CA THR A 31 5.43 -12.09 -24.04
C THR A 31 5.61 -11.96 -22.53
N MET A 32 5.13 -10.85 -21.98
CA MET A 32 4.98 -10.73 -20.53
C MET A 32 4.11 -11.91 -20.06
N ILE A 33 4.73 -12.87 -19.37
CA ILE A 33 4.00 -13.96 -18.74
C ILE A 33 3.19 -13.33 -17.60
N LEU A 34 1.94 -12.98 -17.90
CA LEU A 34 0.98 -12.57 -16.88
C LEU A 34 0.80 -13.78 -15.93
N GLY A 35 1.11 -13.58 -14.64
CA GLY A 35 0.99 -14.64 -13.64
C GLY A 35 -0.38 -15.30 -13.63
N ASN A 36 -0.46 -16.54 -13.17
CA ASN A 36 -1.69 -17.32 -13.11
C ASN A 36 -2.78 -16.56 -12.32
N PHE A 37 -3.90 -16.23 -12.98
CA PHE A 37 -5.03 -15.50 -12.39
C PHE A 37 -5.60 -16.16 -11.13
N GLN A 38 -5.63 -17.49 -11.09
CA GLN A 38 -6.09 -18.24 -9.92
C GLN A 38 -5.15 -18.10 -8.72
N GLU A 39 -3.85 -17.91 -8.97
CA GLU A 39 -2.88 -17.67 -7.91
C GLU A 39 -2.99 -16.24 -7.38
N LEU A 40 -3.31 -15.28 -8.25
CA LEU A 40 -3.60 -13.90 -7.86
C LEU A 40 -4.85 -13.82 -6.97
N GLU A 41 -5.95 -14.49 -7.35
CA GLU A 41 -7.17 -14.58 -6.53
C GLU A 41 -6.92 -15.26 -5.18
N ARG A 42 -6.08 -16.29 -5.16
CA ARG A 42 -5.67 -16.96 -3.92
C ARG A 42 -4.86 -16.04 -3.01
N LEU A 43 -3.89 -15.31 -3.56
CA LEU A 43 -3.10 -14.33 -2.82
C LEU A 43 -3.96 -13.18 -2.29
N GLU A 44 -4.91 -12.68 -3.09
CA GLU A 44 -5.89 -11.68 -2.65
C GLU A 44 -6.79 -12.22 -1.53
N GLN A 45 -7.23 -13.48 -1.60
CA GLN A 45 -8.02 -14.13 -0.54
C GLN A 45 -7.20 -14.39 0.74
N GLU A 46 -5.92 -14.73 0.62
CA GLU A 46 -5.01 -14.86 1.76
C GLU A 46 -4.74 -13.50 2.42
N GLU A 47 -4.60 -12.43 1.62
CA GLU A 47 -4.49 -11.05 2.09
C GLU A 47 -5.76 -10.66 2.88
N GLN A 48 -6.95 -10.97 2.33
CA GLN A 48 -8.25 -10.76 2.98
C GLN A 48 -8.49 -11.63 4.24
N GLN A 49 -7.84 -12.79 4.39
CA GLN A 49 -7.96 -13.62 5.61
C GLN A 49 -7.08 -13.13 6.77
N SER A 50 -6.07 -12.30 6.51
CA SER A 50 -5.20 -11.73 7.55
C SER A 50 -5.87 -10.61 8.37
N ASP A 51 -7.06 -10.18 7.96
CA ASP A 51 -7.70 -8.89 8.30
C ASP A 51 -8.47 -8.81 9.62
N PHE A 52 -8.32 -9.73 10.57
CA PHE A 52 -9.00 -9.54 11.85
C PHE A 52 -8.40 -8.35 12.62
N PRO A 53 -9.17 -7.26 12.88
CA PRO A 53 -8.63 -5.96 13.29
C PRO A 53 -7.91 -5.96 14.65
N GLY A 54 -8.24 -6.92 15.52
CA GLY A 54 -7.51 -7.16 16.77
C GLY A 54 -6.18 -7.91 16.59
N ARG A 55 -6.08 -8.83 15.61
CA ARG A 55 -4.91 -9.70 15.45
C ARG A 55 -3.68 -8.94 14.98
N LEU A 56 -3.85 -7.98 14.07
CA LEU A 56 -2.73 -7.17 13.59
C LEU A 56 -2.14 -6.33 14.72
N TRP A 57 -2.96 -5.51 15.38
CA TRP A 57 -2.51 -4.69 16.50
C TRP A 57 -1.89 -5.53 17.61
N ASP A 58 -2.51 -6.65 17.99
CA ASP A 58 -1.96 -7.55 19.02
C ASP A 58 -0.61 -8.16 18.61
N GLY A 59 -0.43 -8.47 17.33
CA GLY A 59 0.84 -8.94 16.78
C GLY A 59 1.93 -7.87 16.87
N LEU A 60 1.63 -6.65 16.43
CA LEU A 60 2.54 -5.51 16.52
C LEU A 60 2.88 -5.18 17.99
N ARG A 61 1.87 -5.15 18.86
CA ARG A 61 1.98 -4.88 20.30
C ARG A 61 2.91 -5.85 21.02
N LYS A 62 2.94 -7.13 20.60
CA LYS A 62 3.85 -8.15 21.16
C LYS A 62 5.28 -8.01 20.63
N ARG A 63 5.44 -7.50 19.41
CA ARG A 63 6.72 -7.44 18.69
C ARG A 63 7.51 -6.16 18.98
N TYR A 64 6.83 -5.03 19.11
CA TYR A 64 7.48 -3.72 19.18
C TYR A 64 7.50 -3.12 20.60
N PRO A 65 8.57 -2.37 20.96
CA PRO A 65 8.66 -1.71 22.25
C PRO A 65 7.54 -0.68 22.47
N LYS A 66 7.06 -0.59 23.71
CA LYS A 66 6.05 0.40 24.14
C LYS A 66 6.72 1.61 24.76
N ILE A 67 6.22 2.80 24.47
CA ILE A 67 6.74 4.06 25.03
C ILE A 67 5.61 4.94 25.59
N GLN A 68 6.00 5.84 26.49
CA GLN A 68 5.12 6.90 27.00
C GLN A 68 5.48 8.22 26.32
N ALA A 69 5.12 8.35 25.04
CA ALA A 69 5.45 9.52 24.22
C ALA A 69 4.56 10.73 24.53
N PHE A 70 3.26 10.53 24.63
CA PHE A 70 2.25 11.53 25.00
C PHE A 70 1.07 10.83 25.68
N ASP A 71 0.20 11.61 26.32
CA ASP A 71 -1.00 11.10 26.98
C ASP A 71 -2.26 11.39 26.14
N SER A 72 -3.28 10.54 26.25
CA SER A 72 -4.62 10.79 25.69
C SER A 72 -5.69 10.51 26.74
N ALA A 73 -6.72 11.36 26.78
CA ALA A 73 -7.82 11.26 27.74
C ALA A 73 -8.56 9.92 27.71
N ASN A 74 -8.55 9.23 26.56
CA ASN A 74 -9.29 7.98 26.34
C ASN A 74 -8.37 6.75 26.36
N GLY A 75 -7.16 6.87 26.90
CA GLY A 75 -6.14 5.84 26.82
C GLY A 75 -5.35 5.91 25.53
N CYS A 76 -4.06 5.59 25.63
CA CYS A 76 -3.14 5.55 24.50
C CYS A 76 -2.09 4.47 24.74
N GLU A 77 -1.90 3.60 23.75
CA GLU A 77 -0.78 2.67 23.70
C GLU A 77 0.07 2.98 22.47
N ILE A 78 1.35 3.24 22.69
CA ILE A 78 2.27 3.76 21.67
C ILE A 78 3.41 2.77 21.49
N LEU A 79 3.61 2.32 20.26
CA LEU A 79 4.68 1.44 19.84
C LEU A 79 5.75 2.24 19.08
N THR A 80 7.02 1.86 19.21
CA THR A 80 8.09 2.35 18.33
C THR A 80 8.28 1.43 17.14
N ILE A 81 8.19 1.98 15.94
CA ILE A 81 8.39 1.24 14.68
C ILE A 81 9.45 1.93 13.79
N LYS A 82 9.86 1.27 12.73
CA LYS A 82 10.76 1.76 11.68
C LYS A 82 10.03 1.84 10.34
N PRO A 83 10.55 2.58 9.35
CA PRO A 83 9.96 2.64 8.01
C PRO A 83 9.74 1.26 7.38
N GLN A 84 10.63 0.31 7.64
CA GLN A 84 10.56 -1.08 7.15
C GLN A 84 9.31 -1.82 7.65
N ASP A 85 8.82 -1.45 8.84
CA ASP A 85 7.65 -2.08 9.46
C ASP A 85 6.33 -1.60 8.85
N ILE A 86 6.34 -0.52 8.06
CA ILE A 86 5.14 0.01 7.39
C ILE A 86 4.58 -1.00 6.39
N GLY A 87 5.43 -1.83 5.79
CA GLY A 87 5.00 -2.94 4.91
C GLY A 87 4.22 -4.04 5.65
N LEU A 88 4.18 -4.03 6.98
CA LEU A 88 3.34 -4.93 7.79
C LEU A 88 1.94 -4.37 8.05
N LEU A 89 1.68 -3.10 7.69
CA LEU A 89 0.36 -2.47 7.82
C LEU A 89 -0.48 -2.77 6.58
N PRO A 90 -1.81 -2.53 6.61
CA PRO A 90 -2.64 -2.65 5.42
C PRO A 90 -2.09 -1.81 4.26
N ARG A 91 -2.24 -2.34 3.04
CA ARG A 91 -1.60 -1.83 1.81
C ARG A 91 -1.85 -0.35 1.55
N GLU A 92 -3.01 0.17 1.94
CA GLU A 92 -3.35 1.59 1.85
C GLU A 92 -2.39 2.52 2.60
N ASN A 93 -1.67 2.02 3.62
CA ASN A 93 -0.69 2.78 4.39
C ASN A 93 0.75 2.68 3.83
N TRP A 94 0.99 1.85 2.81
CA TRP A 94 2.36 1.59 2.32
C TRP A 94 3.01 2.82 1.67
N ASN A 95 2.21 3.75 1.18
CA ASN A 95 2.68 5.04 0.67
C ASN A 95 3.53 5.82 1.68
N TYR A 96 3.32 5.62 2.98
CA TYR A 96 4.14 6.25 4.03
C TYR A 96 5.57 5.69 4.10
N GLY A 97 5.82 4.48 3.60
CA GLY A 97 7.15 3.86 3.60
C GLY A 97 8.21 4.65 2.84
N ASN A 98 7.78 5.38 1.80
CA ASN A 98 8.65 6.21 0.94
C ASN A 98 8.38 7.72 1.11
N ASN A 99 7.65 8.12 2.15
CA ASN A 99 7.32 9.53 2.37
C ASN A 99 8.54 10.32 2.84
N SER A 100 8.94 11.35 2.09
CA SER A 100 10.16 12.11 2.36
C SER A 100 10.18 12.79 3.73
N PHE A 101 9.04 13.28 4.21
CA PHE A 101 8.95 13.90 5.54
C PHE A 101 9.15 12.87 6.65
N LEU A 102 8.50 11.72 6.54
CA LEU A 102 8.65 10.61 7.48
C LEU A 102 10.08 10.08 7.51
N LEU A 103 10.69 9.86 6.34
CA LEU A 103 12.07 9.39 6.25
C LEU A 103 13.05 10.41 6.84
N HIS A 104 12.86 11.70 6.54
CA HIS A 104 13.67 12.76 7.14
C HIS A 104 13.57 12.77 8.67
N GLY A 105 12.36 12.72 9.23
CA GLY A 105 12.16 12.61 10.68
C GLY A 105 12.81 11.34 11.26
N TYR A 106 12.66 10.20 10.61
CA TYR A 106 13.31 8.95 11.03
C TYR A 106 14.84 9.05 11.03
N TYR A 107 15.47 9.69 10.05
CA TYR A 107 16.94 9.83 10.05
C TYR A 107 17.47 10.70 11.20
N ASN A 108 16.66 11.65 11.66
CA ASN A 108 17.00 12.52 12.79
C ASN A 108 16.80 11.83 14.15
N TYR A 109 15.68 11.12 14.33
CA TYR A 109 15.29 10.59 15.64
C TYR A 109 15.48 9.07 15.80
N ARG A 110 15.61 8.33 14.70
CA ARG A 110 15.82 6.87 14.62
C ARG A 110 14.66 6.01 15.12
N TYR A 111 13.46 6.57 15.20
CA TYR A 111 12.21 5.84 15.41
C TYR A 111 11.03 6.62 14.84
N LEU A 112 9.93 5.90 14.63
CA LEU A 112 8.59 6.42 14.39
C LEU A 112 7.67 5.88 15.48
N ILE A 113 6.46 6.42 15.56
CA ILE A 113 5.45 5.91 16.49
C ILE A 113 4.23 5.38 15.74
N LEU A 114 3.69 4.28 16.23
CA LEU A 114 2.37 3.79 15.87
C LEU A 114 1.55 3.72 17.15
N ALA A 115 0.45 4.48 17.23
CA ALA A 115 -0.33 4.57 18.45
C ALA A 115 -1.77 4.14 18.21
N ARG A 116 -2.30 3.36 19.17
CA ARG A 116 -3.72 3.10 19.33
C ARG A 116 -4.26 4.06 20.37
N ILE A 117 -5.23 4.88 19.98
CA ILE A 117 -5.86 5.86 20.85
C ILE A 117 -7.34 5.50 21.00
N GLY A 118 -7.85 5.58 22.22
CA GLY A 118 -9.24 5.31 22.52
C GLY A 118 -9.47 3.97 23.22
N ASP A 119 -10.75 3.71 23.48
CA ASP A 119 -11.21 2.62 24.32
C ASP A 119 -12.10 1.69 23.48
N GLU A 120 -11.68 0.44 23.35
CA GLU A 120 -12.41 -0.62 22.62
C GLU A 120 -13.82 -0.79 23.20
N THR A 121 -13.99 -0.62 24.50
CA THR A 121 -15.31 -0.78 25.15
C THR A 121 -16.33 0.28 24.72
N LYS A 122 -15.84 1.41 24.18
CA LYS A 122 -16.68 2.53 23.70
C LYS A 122 -16.76 2.60 22.18
N GLY A 123 -16.20 1.63 21.47
CA GLY A 123 -16.24 1.53 20.00
C GLY A 123 -15.58 2.70 19.27
N ARG A 124 -14.61 3.39 19.91
CA ARG A 124 -13.89 4.53 19.31
C ARG A 124 -12.40 4.32 19.43
N THR A 125 -11.89 3.36 18.67
CA THR A 125 -10.46 3.13 18.51
C THR A 125 -9.99 3.84 17.24
N ARG A 126 -8.89 4.59 17.34
CA ARG A 126 -8.20 5.18 16.19
C ARG A 126 -6.73 4.80 16.23
N TYR A 127 -6.13 4.66 15.07
CA TYR A 127 -4.71 4.40 14.94
C TYR A 127 -4.03 5.58 14.25
N ILE A 128 -2.86 5.97 14.77
CA ILE A 128 -2.08 7.06 14.19
C ILE A 128 -0.65 6.61 13.92
N LEU A 129 -0.09 7.11 12.83
CA LEU A 129 1.33 7.03 12.51
C LEU A 129 1.95 8.41 12.77
N GLY A 130 3.02 8.45 13.55
CA GLY A 130 3.67 9.69 13.97
C GLY A 130 5.16 9.73 13.69
N VAL A 131 5.62 10.91 13.30
CA VAL A 131 7.00 11.28 13.02
C VAL A 131 7.47 12.23 14.12
N PRO A 132 8.53 11.90 14.88
CA PRO A 132 9.07 12.82 15.89
C PRO A 132 9.61 14.09 15.23
N GLY A 133 9.39 15.24 15.86
CA GLY A 133 9.75 16.54 15.28
C GLY A 133 9.52 17.71 16.21
N ASN A 134 9.82 18.92 15.73
CA ASN A 134 9.65 20.16 16.45
C ASN A 134 8.51 21.00 15.87
N TYR A 135 7.79 21.72 16.73
CA TYR A 135 6.74 22.63 16.27
C TYR A 135 7.31 23.99 15.81
N TYR A 136 7.79 24.04 14.57
CA TYR A 136 8.18 25.28 13.87
C TYR A 136 7.34 25.51 12.62
N SER A 137 7.21 26.76 12.16
CA SER A 137 6.34 27.12 11.03
C SER A 137 6.74 26.44 9.72
N ASN A 138 8.05 26.32 9.46
CA ASN A 138 8.59 25.60 8.29
C ASN A 138 8.28 24.10 8.37
N GLU A 139 8.48 23.49 9.53
CA GLU A 139 8.22 22.06 9.75
C GLU A 139 6.73 21.76 9.67
N LYS A 140 5.88 22.62 10.22
CA LYS A 140 4.41 22.54 10.09
C LYS A 140 3.97 22.54 8.63
N TYR A 141 4.52 23.44 7.82
CA TYR A 141 4.21 23.52 6.40
C TYR A 141 4.64 22.24 5.66
N MET A 142 5.87 21.77 5.91
CA MET A 142 6.36 20.51 5.34
C MET A 142 5.53 19.30 5.78
N ALA A 143 5.28 19.14 7.08
CA ALA A 143 4.48 18.06 7.63
C ALA A 143 3.09 18.00 6.97
N SER A 144 2.42 19.16 6.88
CA SER A 144 1.09 19.25 6.25
C SER A 144 1.13 18.86 4.76
N MET A 145 2.11 19.37 4.00
CA MET A 145 2.27 19.05 2.57
C MET A 145 2.54 17.58 2.30
N PHE A 146 3.22 16.90 3.23
CA PHE A 146 3.54 15.47 3.14
C PHE A 146 2.53 14.57 3.88
N GLY A 147 1.35 15.08 4.26
CA GLY A 147 0.26 14.26 4.80
C GLY A 147 0.31 13.99 6.30
N PHE A 148 1.05 14.79 7.07
CA PHE A 148 1.09 14.77 8.54
C PHE A 148 0.59 16.11 9.13
N PRO A 149 -0.70 16.45 8.98
CA PRO A 149 -1.23 17.79 9.30
C PRO A 149 -1.40 18.02 10.81
N HIS A 150 -1.39 16.97 11.63
CA HIS A 150 -1.65 17.07 13.05
C HIS A 150 -0.36 17.02 13.88
N PHE A 151 -0.39 17.62 15.07
CA PHE A 151 0.74 17.61 15.99
C PHE A 151 0.30 17.39 17.44
N VAL A 152 1.06 16.58 18.17
CA VAL A 152 0.89 16.38 19.60
C VAL A 152 2.22 16.60 20.32
N LEU A 153 2.19 17.36 21.41
CA LEU A 153 3.38 17.60 22.23
C LEU A 153 3.81 16.32 22.95
N ALA A 154 5.12 16.08 23.00
CA ALA A 154 5.68 15.02 23.81
C ALA A 154 5.49 15.33 25.30
N ARG A 155 5.25 14.29 26.09
CA ARG A 155 5.16 14.39 27.56
C ARG A 155 6.47 14.86 28.18
N LYS A 156 7.59 14.34 27.66
CA LYS A 156 8.94 14.75 28.07
C LYS A 156 9.50 15.73 27.06
N GLN A 157 9.75 16.95 27.50
CA GLN A 157 10.35 17.98 26.68
C GLN A 157 11.88 18.01 26.86
N PRO A 158 12.67 18.11 25.78
CA PRO A 158 14.09 18.39 25.88
C PRO A 158 14.32 19.82 26.39
N SER A 159 15.42 20.02 27.10
CA SER A 159 15.70 21.24 27.89
C SER A 159 15.79 22.54 27.10
N GLN A 160 15.84 22.50 25.76
CA GLN A 160 16.22 23.65 24.94
C GLN A 160 15.06 24.41 24.28
N ASP A 161 13.85 23.85 24.14
CA ASP A 161 12.77 24.60 23.45
C ASP A 161 11.33 24.20 23.80
N GLY A 162 11.07 23.06 24.45
CA GLY A 162 9.69 22.71 24.87
C GLY A 162 8.68 22.48 23.72
N ARG A 163 9.15 22.43 22.46
CA ARG A 163 8.33 22.25 21.25
C ARG A 163 8.46 20.87 20.62
N PHE A 164 9.07 19.92 21.31
CA PHE A 164 9.25 18.57 20.79
C PHE A 164 7.93 17.80 20.87
N GLY A 165 7.64 17.03 19.83
CA GLY A 165 6.42 16.26 19.75
C GLY A 165 6.41 15.35 18.53
N TYR A 166 5.21 15.07 18.06
CA TYR A 166 4.97 14.12 16.98
C TYR A 166 4.00 14.72 15.98
N TRP A 167 4.46 14.85 14.73
CA TRP A 167 3.60 15.10 13.57
C TRP A 167 2.92 13.80 13.20
N TYR A 168 1.59 13.79 13.04
CA TYR A 168 0.87 12.54 12.85
C TYR A 168 -0.27 12.64 11.83
N THR A 169 -0.67 11.46 11.38
CA THR A 169 -1.83 11.22 10.53
C THR A 169 -2.57 9.98 11.02
N ASP A 170 -3.87 9.90 10.72
CA ASP A 170 -4.65 8.69 10.99
C ASP A 170 -4.31 7.63 9.94
N VAL A 171 -4.17 6.40 10.39
CA VAL A 171 -3.95 5.22 9.54
C VAL A 171 -5.06 4.22 9.83
N ARG A 172 -5.52 3.50 8.81
CA ARG A 172 -6.46 2.41 9.05
C ARG A 172 -5.68 1.13 9.27
N LEU A 173 -5.96 0.45 10.37
CA LEU A 173 -5.50 -0.92 10.61
C LEU A 173 -6.62 -1.94 10.39
N GLU A 174 -7.74 -1.49 9.80
CA GLU A 174 -8.97 -2.24 9.61
C GLU A 174 -9.52 -1.86 8.23
N ASN A 175 -9.84 -2.84 7.39
CA ASN A 175 -10.62 -2.61 6.19
C ASN A 175 -12.06 -2.33 6.61
N GLN A 176 -12.63 -1.19 6.18
CA GLN A 176 -14.07 -0.95 6.30
C GLN A 176 -14.71 -1.53 5.06
N ASP A 177 -15.47 -2.61 5.25
CA ASP A 177 -16.35 -3.23 4.23
C ASP A 177 -17.28 -2.22 3.55
#